data_AF-A0A2V5N0C3-F1
#
_entry.id   AF-A0A2V5N0C3-F1
#
_cell.length_a   1.000
_cell.length_b   1.000
_cell.length_c   1.000
_cell.angle_alpha   90.00
_cell.angle_beta   90.00
_cell.angle_gamma   90.00
#
_symmetry.space_group_name_H-M   'P 1'
#
loop_
_entity.id
_entity.type
_entity.pdbx_description
1 polymer ?
#
loop_
_entity_poly.entity_id
_entity_poly.type
_entity_poly.pdbx_seq_one_letter_code
_entity_poly.pdbx_strand_id
1 'polypeptide(L)'
;MKKSFVFLMAALSFSALTAPGAQPALARLWCLSLRLQPGQDEFGLSTLELSTLDAVSNGELAPTFSSVLSHGSGFLLYDMTGLEPVRGTIFVDVPVDLDANANGFEDFFEVEQNVPVSTTSGIFNSPGGNGTVQATWSRTAGSKDGTCVFRLTLNGGGPLGSFSHAFELIEYTGPLTYTPATNSVSGVVDLMQTGNSTNRLIGPVRFLKAVTNRYDNLELQPGVWTNAISQSLAFLADEFFRDP
;
A
#
# COMPACT_ATOMS: atom_id res chain seq x y z
N MET A 1 5.74 -35.31 -79.12
CA MET A 1 5.69 -34.07 -78.32
C MET A 1 5.16 -34.42 -76.93
N LYS A 2 6.03 -34.50 -75.92
CA LYS A 2 5.68 -34.87 -74.54
C LYS A 2 5.47 -33.61 -73.71
N LYS A 3 4.32 -33.49 -73.05
CA LYS A 3 3.99 -32.40 -72.11
C LYS A 3 4.51 -32.78 -70.73
N SER A 4 5.43 -32.00 -70.18
CA SER A 4 5.93 -32.15 -68.81
C SER A 4 5.03 -31.36 -67.86
N PHE A 5 4.34 -32.05 -66.96
CA PHE A 5 3.66 -31.44 -65.81
C PHE A 5 4.68 -31.32 -64.67
N VAL A 6 4.97 -30.11 -64.23
CA VAL A 6 5.75 -29.84 -63.02
C VAL A 6 4.76 -29.72 -61.87
N PHE A 7 4.81 -30.64 -60.91
CA PHE A 7 4.10 -30.54 -59.65
C PHE A 7 4.92 -29.67 -58.69
N LEU A 8 4.38 -28.50 -58.34
CA LEU A 8 4.93 -27.64 -57.28
C LEU A 8 4.29 -28.07 -55.94
N MET A 9 5.00 -28.85 -55.12
CA MET A 9 4.62 -29.03 -53.72
C MET A 9 5.02 -27.78 -52.93
N ALA A 10 4.06 -26.92 -52.63
CA ALA A 10 4.22 -25.90 -51.60
C ALA A 10 4.14 -26.60 -50.23
N ALA A 11 5.29 -26.82 -49.59
CA ALA A 11 5.32 -27.19 -48.19
C ALA A 11 4.85 -25.99 -47.36
N LEU A 12 3.59 -25.99 -46.92
CA LEU A 12 3.12 -25.10 -45.86
C LEU A 12 3.86 -25.47 -44.57
N SER A 13 4.92 -24.72 -44.25
CA SER A 13 5.44 -24.61 -42.90
C SER A 13 4.35 -23.99 -42.03
N PHE A 14 3.50 -24.84 -41.45
CA PHE A 14 2.68 -24.49 -40.29
C PHE A 14 3.64 -24.23 -39.13
N SER A 15 4.10 -22.98 -39.01
CA SER A 15 4.61 -22.47 -37.75
C SER A 15 3.46 -22.63 -36.76
N ALA A 16 3.55 -23.62 -35.88
CA ALA A 16 2.65 -23.70 -34.74
C ALA A 16 2.76 -22.34 -34.02
N LEU A 17 1.68 -21.56 -34.07
CA LEU A 17 1.48 -20.44 -33.16
C LEU A 17 1.40 -21.08 -31.77
N THR A 18 2.56 -21.26 -31.14
CA THR A 18 2.64 -21.64 -29.74
C THR A 18 1.97 -20.52 -28.98
N ALA A 19 0.76 -20.79 -28.48
CA ALA A 19 0.15 -19.90 -27.50
C ALA A 19 1.18 -19.69 -26.38
N PRO A 20 1.39 -18.45 -25.92
CA PRO A 20 2.33 -18.18 -24.84
C PRO A 20 1.97 -19.07 -23.65
N GLY A 21 2.94 -19.85 -23.15
CA GLY A 21 2.75 -20.61 -21.92
C GLY A 21 2.58 -19.68 -20.72
N ALA A 22 2.09 -20.21 -19.59
CA ALA A 22 2.07 -19.48 -18.33
C ALA A 22 3.49 -18.98 -17.97
N GLN A 23 3.59 -17.70 -17.64
CA GLN A 23 4.80 -17.00 -17.27
C GLN A 23 4.74 -16.64 -15.78
N PRO A 24 5.85 -16.80 -15.03
CA PRO A 24 5.95 -16.32 -13.67
C PRO A 24 6.37 -14.84 -13.63
N ALA A 25 5.80 -14.09 -12.68
CA ALA A 25 6.28 -12.80 -12.23
C ALA A 25 6.14 -12.72 -10.69
N LEU A 26 6.75 -11.71 -10.08
CA LEU A 26 6.51 -11.34 -8.70
C LEU A 26 5.54 -10.16 -8.68
N ALA A 27 4.53 -10.23 -7.81
CA ALA A 27 3.62 -9.14 -7.54
C ALA A 27 3.75 -8.69 -6.08
N ARG A 28 3.62 -7.39 -5.87
CA ARG A 28 3.62 -6.74 -4.55
C ARG A 28 2.39 -5.86 -4.43
N LEU A 29 1.83 -5.79 -3.25
CA LEU A 29 0.72 -4.92 -2.89
C LEU A 29 1.04 -4.25 -1.56
N TRP A 30 1.10 -2.93 -1.55
CA TRP A 30 1.32 -2.12 -0.35
C TRP A 30 0.01 -1.51 0.12
N CYS A 31 -0.18 -1.47 1.44
CA CYS A 31 -1.21 -0.67 2.06
C CYS A 31 -0.67 0.73 2.33
N LEU A 32 -1.33 1.74 1.78
CA LEU A 32 -1.00 3.14 2.03
C LEU A 32 -1.51 3.64 3.39
N SER A 33 -2.43 2.91 4.04
CA SER A 33 -2.79 3.16 5.43
C SER A 33 -1.79 2.49 6.38
N LEU A 34 -1.51 3.14 7.51
CA LEU A 34 -0.71 2.56 8.60
C LEU A 34 -1.60 2.11 9.74
N ARG A 35 -1.15 1.07 10.46
CA ARG A 35 -1.75 0.70 11.75
C ARG A 35 -0.82 1.09 12.89
N LEU A 36 -1.18 2.12 13.64
CA LEU A 36 -0.48 2.56 14.84
C LEU A 36 -1.09 1.92 16.08
N GLN A 37 -0.26 1.37 16.95
CA GLN A 37 -0.66 0.95 18.30
C GLN A 37 -0.92 2.19 19.17
N PRO A 38 -1.70 2.07 20.26
CA PRO A 38 -1.86 3.14 21.24
C PRO A 38 -0.51 3.68 21.70
N GLY A 39 -0.33 5.00 21.60
CA GLY A 39 0.90 5.67 21.95
C GLY A 39 0.86 6.16 23.39
N GLN A 40 1.90 5.85 24.16
CA GLN A 40 2.03 6.35 25.53
C GLN A 40 2.90 7.61 25.56
N ASP A 41 2.57 8.55 26.43
CA ASP A 41 3.47 9.66 26.73
C ASP A 41 4.75 9.17 27.45
N GLU A 42 5.75 10.05 27.55
CA GLU A 42 7.05 9.75 28.18
C GLU A 42 6.94 9.32 29.65
N PHE A 43 5.79 9.55 30.30
CA PHE A 43 5.55 9.25 31.70
C PHE A 43 4.57 8.08 31.91
N GLY A 44 3.98 7.54 30.84
CA GLY A 44 2.93 6.51 30.88
C GLY A 44 1.62 7.01 31.51
N LEU A 45 1.36 8.31 31.48
CA LEU A 45 0.20 8.95 32.12
C LEU A 45 -0.93 9.27 31.13
N SER A 46 -0.59 9.34 29.84
CA SER A 46 -1.53 9.70 28.79
C SER A 46 -1.40 8.74 27.62
N THR A 47 -2.53 8.38 27.02
CA THR A 47 -2.57 7.50 25.85
C THR A 47 -3.21 8.23 24.68
N LEU A 48 -2.52 8.22 23.53
CA LEU A 48 -3.04 8.70 22.26
C LEU A 48 -3.40 7.50 21.38
N GLU A 49 -4.67 7.39 21.03
CA GLU A 49 -5.19 6.37 20.11
C GLU A 49 -5.67 7.02 18.82
N LEU A 50 -5.51 6.32 17.69
CA LEU A 50 -5.96 6.78 16.38
C LEU A 50 -7.16 5.98 15.89
N SER A 51 -8.03 6.62 15.12
CA SER A 51 -9.17 5.95 14.51
C SER A 51 -9.71 6.67 13.29
N THR A 52 -9.96 5.92 12.23
CA THR A 52 -10.81 6.33 11.09
C THR A 52 -12.27 5.90 11.27
N LEU A 53 -12.58 5.20 12.37
CA LEU A 53 -13.92 4.74 12.73
C LEU A 53 -14.48 5.56 13.90
N ASP A 54 -15.80 5.77 13.90
CA ASP A 54 -16.47 6.61 14.91
C ASP A 54 -16.55 5.98 16.31
N ALA A 55 -16.60 4.65 16.40
CA ALA A 55 -16.99 3.94 17.63
C ALA A 55 -15.85 3.17 18.32
N VAL A 56 -14.82 2.74 17.58
CA VAL A 56 -13.74 1.90 18.09
C VAL A 56 -12.43 2.32 17.44
N SER A 57 -11.39 2.54 18.25
CA SER A 57 -10.04 2.77 17.72
C SER A 57 -9.55 1.55 16.95
N ASN A 58 -9.21 1.76 15.68
CA ASN A 58 -8.57 0.75 14.83
C ASN A 58 -7.06 1.02 14.63
N GLY A 59 -6.55 2.14 15.18
CA GLY A 59 -5.16 2.56 15.02
C GLY A 59 -4.85 3.07 13.61
N GLU A 60 -5.84 3.26 12.75
CA GLU A 60 -5.58 3.58 11.35
C GLU A 60 -5.15 5.04 11.19
N LEU A 61 -4.04 5.23 10.48
CA LEU A 61 -3.64 6.51 9.89
C LEU A 61 -3.75 6.35 8.37
N ALA A 62 -4.81 6.92 7.80
CA ALA A 62 -5.19 6.70 6.40
C ALA A 62 -4.62 7.78 5.47
N PRO A 63 -4.35 7.45 4.20
CA PRO A 63 -3.97 8.45 3.20
C PRO A 63 -5.13 9.42 2.97
N THR A 64 -4.82 10.71 2.82
CA THR A 64 -5.81 11.74 2.50
C THR A 64 -5.98 11.94 0.99
N PHE A 65 -5.03 11.44 0.19
CA PHE A 65 -4.88 11.73 -1.24
C PHE A 65 -4.87 13.24 -1.55
N SER A 66 -4.39 14.05 -0.59
CA SER A 66 -4.29 15.50 -0.68
C SER A 66 -2.82 15.93 -0.82
N SER A 67 -2.60 17.07 -1.48
CA SER A 67 -1.29 17.72 -1.56
C SER A 67 -0.91 18.53 -0.32
N VAL A 68 -1.78 18.62 0.69
CA VAL A 68 -1.54 19.42 1.90
C VAL A 68 -0.85 18.61 2.99
N LEU A 69 -1.43 17.48 3.37
CA LEU A 69 -0.88 16.52 4.34
C LEU A 69 -1.25 15.13 3.87
N SER A 70 -0.27 14.24 3.76
CA SER A 70 -0.44 12.93 3.11
C SER A 70 -1.35 11.99 3.87
N HIS A 71 -1.40 12.07 5.21
CA HIS A 71 -2.20 11.16 6.04
C HIS A 71 -3.03 11.86 7.10
N GLY A 72 -4.10 11.20 7.54
CA GLY A 72 -5.01 11.71 8.57
C GLY A 72 -5.74 10.62 9.34
N SER A 73 -6.18 10.98 10.54
CA SER A 73 -7.00 10.15 11.42
C SER A 73 -7.82 11.00 12.38
N GLY A 74 -8.84 10.40 12.99
CA GLY A 74 -9.34 10.86 14.28
C GLY A 74 -8.39 10.44 15.39
N PHE A 75 -8.43 11.11 16.55
CA PHE A 75 -7.70 10.67 17.73
C PHE A 75 -8.56 10.72 18.98
N LEU A 76 -8.20 9.87 19.94
CA LEU A 76 -8.66 9.91 21.33
C LEU A 76 -7.44 10.09 22.24
N LEU A 77 -7.45 11.13 23.05
CA LEU A 77 -6.43 11.39 24.07
C LEU A 77 -7.02 11.11 25.44
N TYR A 78 -6.51 10.07 26.09
CA TYR A 78 -6.85 9.70 27.46
C TYR A 78 -5.81 10.26 28.42
N ASP A 79 -6.26 10.68 29.59
CA ASP A 79 -5.41 11.02 30.73
C ASP A 79 -5.67 10.06 31.91
N MET A 80 -4.84 10.15 32.95
CA MET A 80 -5.01 9.34 34.17
C MET A 80 -6.22 9.74 35.03
N THR A 81 -6.96 10.80 34.69
CA THR A 81 -8.06 11.28 35.53
C THR A 81 -9.34 10.45 35.36
N GLY A 82 -9.40 9.61 34.32
CA GLY A 82 -10.54 8.71 34.08
C GLY A 82 -11.79 9.42 33.56
N LEU A 83 -11.64 10.65 33.07
CA LEU A 83 -12.70 11.38 32.37
C LEU A 83 -12.86 10.86 30.93
N GLU A 84 -13.88 11.38 30.24
CA GLU A 84 -14.06 11.16 28.80
C GLU A 84 -12.83 11.64 28.01
N PRO A 85 -12.32 10.85 27.04
CA PRO A 85 -11.15 11.22 26.26
C PRO A 85 -11.42 12.47 25.42
N VAL A 86 -10.38 13.30 25.26
CA VAL A 86 -10.42 14.41 24.30
C VAL A 86 -10.37 13.84 22.90
N ARG A 87 -11.41 14.12 22.11
CA ARG A 87 -11.51 13.69 20.72
C ARG A 87 -11.09 14.80 19.78
N GLY A 88 -10.41 14.45 18.71
CA GLY A 88 -10.01 15.40 17.68
C GLY A 88 -9.62 14.74 16.38
N THR A 89 -9.03 15.52 15.48
CA THR A 89 -8.43 15.06 14.24
C THR A 89 -6.95 15.37 14.23
N ILE A 90 -6.19 14.51 13.57
CA ILE A 90 -4.75 14.64 13.38
C ILE A 90 -4.45 14.38 11.91
N PHE A 91 -3.59 15.23 11.33
CA PHE A 91 -3.10 15.08 9.98
C PHE A 91 -1.59 15.22 10.03
N VAL A 92 -0.87 14.33 9.35
CA VAL A 92 0.58 14.25 9.43
C VAL A 92 1.15 13.70 8.14
N ASP A 93 2.32 14.19 7.76
CA ASP A 93 3.04 13.60 6.66
C ASP A 93 3.75 12.31 7.05
N VAL A 94 3.79 11.34 6.15
CA VAL A 94 4.75 10.23 6.24
C VAL A 94 5.98 10.53 5.37
N PRO A 95 7.15 9.94 5.64
CA PRO A 95 8.36 10.17 4.85
C PRO A 95 8.24 9.63 3.41
N VAL A 96 7.69 10.40 2.47
CA VAL A 96 7.48 9.97 1.07
C VAL A 96 8.62 10.33 0.11
N ASP A 97 9.62 11.09 0.56
CA ASP A 97 10.66 11.63 -0.33
C ASP A 97 11.85 10.67 -0.57
N LEU A 98 11.76 9.43 -0.11
CA LEU A 98 12.83 8.43 -0.21
C LEU A 98 12.46 7.36 -1.25
N ASP A 99 13.33 7.21 -2.26
CA ASP A 99 13.35 6.10 -3.21
C ASP A 99 14.82 5.78 -3.49
N ALA A 100 15.47 5.09 -2.55
CA ALA A 100 16.90 4.81 -2.59
C ALA A 100 17.26 3.76 -3.66
N ASN A 101 16.29 2.92 -4.05
CA ASN A 101 16.49 1.88 -5.05
C ASN A 101 16.10 2.33 -6.48
N ALA A 102 15.53 3.53 -6.62
CA ALA A 102 15.10 4.15 -7.86
C ALA A 102 14.07 3.30 -8.64
N ASN A 103 13.19 2.59 -7.94
CA ASN A 103 12.14 1.78 -8.55
C ASN A 103 10.84 2.56 -8.79
N GLY A 104 10.78 3.83 -8.40
CA GLY A 104 9.63 4.71 -8.57
C GLY A 104 8.56 4.58 -7.49
N PHE A 105 8.81 3.81 -6.43
CA PHE A 105 7.93 3.66 -5.27
C PHE A 105 8.59 4.27 -4.03
N GLU A 106 7.79 4.83 -3.13
CA GLU A 106 8.34 5.39 -1.89
C GLU A 106 8.81 4.27 -0.95
N ASP A 107 10.10 4.33 -0.57
CA ASP A 107 10.77 3.38 0.33
C ASP A 107 10.01 3.19 1.65
N PHE A 108 9.26 4.20 2.08
CA PHE A 108 8.48 4.14 3.32
C PHE A 108 7.50 2.97 3.33
N PHE A 109 6.83 2.70 2.21
CA PHE A 109 5.85 1.63 2.10
C PHE A 109 6.48 0.27 1.73
N GLU A 110 7.72 0.25 1.27
CA GLU A 110 8.43 -0.98 0.92
C GLU A 110 9.05 -1.66 2.15
N VAL A 111 8.58 -2.86 2.52
CA VAL A 111 9.08 -3.52 3.73
C VAL A 111 10.58 -3.81 3.65
N GLU A 112 11.09 -4.14 2.46
CA GLU A 112 12.50 -4.39 2.22
C GLU A 112 13.40 -3.17 2.47
N GLN A 113 12.86 -1.95 2.39
CA GLN A 113 13.62 -0.71 2.55
C GLN A 113 13.66 -0.25 4.00
N ASN A 114 14.74 0.46 4.35
CA ASN A 114 14.86 1.11 5.64
C ASN A 114 14.20 2.49 5.61
N VAL A 115 13.56 2.86 6.71
CA VAL A 115 13.16 4.24 6.97
C VAL A 115 14.14 4.79 8.01
N PRO A 116 15.13 5.60 7.60
CA PRO A 116 16.03 6.22 8.55
C PRO A 116 15.23 7.16 9.46
N VAL A 117 15.81 7.49 10.62
CA VAL A 117 15.18 8.45 11.54
C VAL A 117 14.89 9.73 10.79
N SER A 118 13.62 9.98 10.54
CA SER A 118 13.11 11.06 9.70
C SER A 118 11.99 11.77 10.42
N THR A 119 11.94 13.08 10.24
CA THR A 119 10.96 13.93 10.92
C THR A 119 10.08 14.60 9.90
N THR A 120 8.78 14.43 10.07
CA THR A 120 7.74 15.08 9.28
C THR A 120 6.90 16.00 10.16
N SER A 121 6.04 16.79 9.51
CA SER A 121 5.17 17.75 10.18
C SER A 121 3.70 17.39 10.00
N GLY A 122 2.87 17.98 10.84
CA GLY A 122 1.43 17.77 10.85
C GLY A 122 0.73 18.79 11.72
N ILE A 123 -0.58 18.64 11.82
CA ILE A 123 -1.46 19.46 12.63
C ILE A 123 -2.47 18.59 13.36
N PHE A 124 -2.99 19.09 14.47
CA PHE A 124 -4.13 18.49 15.14
C PHE A 124 -5.17 19.56 15.50
N ASN A 125 -6.42 19.14 15.63
CA ASN A 125 -7.53 19.99 16.06
C ASN A 125 -8.47 19.23 16.98
N SER A 126 -8.92 19.88 18.05
CA SER A 126 -9.85 19.33 19.03
C SER A 126 -10.67 20.44 19.68
N PRO A 127 -11.74 20.11 20.44
CA PRO A 127 -12.43 21.10 21.29
C PRO A 127 -11.53 21.77 22.32
N GLY A 128 -10.42 21.11 22.73
CA GLY A 128 -9.41 21.67 23.63
C GLY A 128 -8.43 22.64 22.96
N GLY A 129 -8.50 22.79 21.64
CA GLY A 129 -7.65 23.66 20.83
C GLY A 129 -6.97 22.93 19.68
N ASN A 130 -6.12 23.66 18.96
CA ASN A 130 -5.38 23.17 17.80
C ASN A 130 -3.89 23.44 17.94
N GLY A 131 -3.10 22.75 17.13
CA GLY A 131 -1.66 22.82 17.24
C GLY A 131 -0.94 22.06 16.14
N THR A 132 0.36 21.91 16.33
CA THR A 132 1.24 21.19 15.41
C THR A 132 1.60 19.81 15.96
N VAL A 133 1.92 18.92 15.02
CA VAL A 133 2.48 17.60 15.28
C VAL A 133 3.84 17.56 14.60
N GLN A 134 4.86 17.20 15.35
CA GLN A 134 6.11 16.74 14.78
C GLN A 134 6.13 15.22 14.91
N ALA A 135 6.28 14.50 13.80
CA ALA A 135 6.32 13.05 13.80
C ALA A 135 7.71 12.55 13.44
N THR A 136 8.29 11.72 14.30
CA THR A 136 9.59 11.08 14.06
C THR A 136 9.38 9.60 13.77
N TRP A 137 9.79 9.17 12.59
CA TRP A 137 9.59 7.81 12.08
C TRP A 137 10.92 7.06 12.03
N SER A 138 10.88 5.76 12.30
CA SER A 138 12.00 4.87 12.01
C SER A 138 11.52 3.45 11.75
N ARG A 139 12.17 2.74 10.82
CA ARG A 139 11.91 1.33 10.53
C ARG A 139 13.15 0.69 9.94
N THR A 140 13.52 -0.49 10.43
CA THR A 140 14.62 -1.25 9.88
C THR A 140 14.21 -1.96 8.58
N ALA A 141 15.15 -2.07 7.64
CA ALA A 141 14.95 -2.85 6.41
C ALA A 141 14.51 -4.28 6.71
N GLY A 142 13.53 -4.78 5.96
CA GLY A 142 12.94 -6.11 6.11
C GLY A 142 11.96 -6.25 7.29
N SER A 143 11.73 -5.20 8.07
CA SER A 143 10.73 -5.19 9.14
C SER A 143 9.45 -4.52 8.67
N LYS A 144 8.30 -5.20 8.86
CA LYS A 144 6.97 -4.60 8.69
C LYS A 144 6.61 -3.64 9.83
N ASP A 145 7.29 -3.78 10.97
CA ASP A 145 7.03 -3.03 12.19
C ASP A 145 8.07 -1.91 12.35
N GLY A 146 7.62 -0.71 12.73
CA GLY A 146 8.45 0.46 12.97
C GLY A 146 7.98 1.27 14.18
N THR A 147 8.66 2.38 14.43
CA THR A 147 8.34 3.31 15.53
C THR A 147 7.96 4.68 15.00
N CYS A 148 6.94 5.28 15.59
CA CYS A 148 6.56 6.66 15.34
C CYS A 148 6.42 7.41 16.66
N VAL A 149 7.01 8.61 16.77
CA VAL A 149 6.81 9.49 17.93
C VAL A 149 6.09 10.75 17.49
N PHE A 150 4.90 10.98 18.03
CA PHE A 150 4.13 12.20 17.81
C PHE A 150 4.38 13.18 18.95
N ARG A 151 5.05 14.29 18.65
CA ARG A 151 5.20 15.42 19.57
C ARG A 151 4.15 16.48 19.27
N LEU A 152 3.19 16.64 20.17
CA LEU A 152 2.08 17.58 20.03
C LEU A 152 2.44 18.91 20.70
N THR A 153 2.18 20.02 20.03
CA THR A 153 2.36 21.37 20.57
C THR A 153 1.12 22.21 20.33
N LEU A 154 0.47 22.69 21.40
CA LEU A 154 -0.70 23.54 21.33
C LEU A 154 -0.32 24.96 20.89
N ASN A 155 -1.07 25.51 19.95
CA ASN A 155 -0.89 26.90 19.53
C ASN A 155 -1.13 27.85 20.71
N GLY A 156 -0.09 28.60 21.11
CA GLY A 156 -0.12 29.49 22.27
C GLY A 156 -0.08 28.82 23.65
N GLY A 157 -0.03 27.48 23.72
CA GLY A 157 -0.04 26.71 24.98
C GLY A 157 1.20 25.86 25.26
N GLY A 158 2.10 25.70 24.27
CA GLY A 158 3.35 24.93 24.44
C GLY A 158 3.17 23.42 24.22
N PRO A 159 4.19 22.61 24.57
CA PRO A 159 4.17 21.17 24.30
C PRO A 159 3.12 20.45 25.15
N LEU A 160 2.34 19.57 24.52
CA LEU A 160 1.37 18.69 25.18
C LEU A 160 1.99 17.33 25.55
N GLY A 161 3.09 16.95 24.90
CA GLY A 161 3.79 15.70 25.16
C GLY A 161 4.31 15.04 23.88
N SER A 162 5.04 13.96 24.07
CA SER A 162 5.56 13.09 23.02
C SER A 162 4.94 11.70 23.21
N PHE A 163 4.22 11.19 22.22
CA PHE A 163 3.55 9.89 22.26
C PHE A 163 4.28 8.90 21.38
N SER A 164 4.78 7.81 21.96
CA SER A 164 5.52 6.78 21.23
C SER A 164 4.59 5.65 20.81
N HIS A 165 4.45 5.47 19.50
CA HIS A 165 3.67 4.44 18.84
C HIS A 165 4.58 3.41 18.18
N ALA A 166 4.20 2.14 18.24
CA ALA A 166 4.61 1.18 17.23
C ALA A 166 3.66 1.29 16.03
N PHE A 167 4.17 1.20 14.80
CA PHE A 167 3.34 1.13 13.60
C PHE A 167 3.64 -0.13 12.80
N GLU A 168 2.65 -0.61 12.06
CA GLU A 168 2.74 -1.74 11.14
C GLU A 168 2.42 -1.28 9.72
N LEU A 169 3.25 -1.70 8.77
CA LEU A 169 2.96 -1.70 7.34
C LEU A 169 2.36 -3.03 6.93
N ILE A 170 1.31 -2.97 6.12
CA ILE A 170 0.72 -4.15 5.51
C ILE A 170 1.22 -4.23 4.08
N GLU A 171 2.05 -5.22 3.81
CA GLU A 171 2.53 -5.57 2.48
C GLU A 171 2.17 -7.02 2.18
N TYR A 172 1.73 -7.30 0.96
CA TYR A 172 1.57 -8.65 0.44
C TYR A 172 2.51 -8.85 -0.75
N THR A 173 3.23 -9.96 -0.75
CA THR A 173 4.16 -10.33 -1.83
C THR A 173 3.94 -11.78 -2.25
N GLY A 174 4.11 -12.07 -3.53
CA GLY A 174 4.00 -13.44 -4.02
C GLY A 174 3.93 -13.56 -5.54
N PRO A 175 3.80 -14.79 -6.05
CA PRO A 175 3.78 -15.02 -7.48
C PRO A 175 2.52 -14.45 -8.16
N LEU A 176 2.75 -13.88 -9.34
CA LEU A 176 1.76 -13.70 -10.39
C LEU A 176 2.06 -14.71 -11.50
N THR A 177 1.18 -15.69 -11.70
CA THR A 177 1.27 -16.60 -12.85
C THR A 177 0.31 -16.12 -13.92
N TYR A 178 0.81 -15.75 -15.09
CA TYR A 178 0.02 -15.11 -16.14
C TYR A 178 0.24 -15.71 -17.53
N THR A 179 -0.77 -15.63 -18.37
CA THR A 179 -0.76 -16.05 -19.77
C THR A 179 -1.02 -14.84 -20.66
N PRO A 180 -0.01 -14.39 -21.43
CA PRO A 180 -0.20 -13.37 -22.44
C PRO A 180 -1.10 -13.86 -23.59
N ALA A 181 -1.99 -13.00 -24.04
CA ALA A 181 -2.73 -13.14 -25.29
C ALA A 181 -2.49 -11.90 -26.18
N THR A 182 -3.07 -11.91 -27.39
CA THR A 182 -2.88 -10.83 -28.38
C THR A 182 -3.27 -9.45 -27.81
N ASN A 183 -4.44 -9.35 -27.18
CA ASN A 183 -5.01 -8.09 -26.69
C ASN A 183 -5.25 -8.08 -25.17
N SER A 184 -4.82 -9.11 -24.45
CA SER A 184 -5.03 -9.20 -23.01
C SER A 184 -3.93 -10.00 -22.34
N VAL A 185 -3.88 -9.92 -21.02
CA VAL A 185 -3.11 -10.80 -20.14
C VAL A 185 -4.07 -11.29 -19.08
N SER A 186 -4.08 -12.59 -18.79
CA SER A 186 -4.88 -13.15 -17.70
C SER A 186 -3.98 -13.95 -16.79
N GLY A 187 -4.20 -13.86 -15.49
CA GLY A 187 -3.36 -14.53 -14.51
C GLY A 187 -4.05 -14.74 -13.19
N VAL A 188 -3.30 -15.28 -12.26
CA VAL A 188 -3.70 -15.47 -10.86
C VAL A 188 -2.58 -14.92 -9.99
N VAL A 189 -2.97 -14.06 -9.06
CA VAL A 189 -2.09 -13.64 -7.96
C VAL A 189 -2.27 -14.59 -6.79
N ASP A 190 -1.18 -14.84 -6.10
CA ASP A 190 -1.13 -15.59 -4.86
C ASP A 190 -0.16 -14.87 -3.93
N LEU A 191 -0.69 -13.93 -3.13
CA LEU A 191 0.11 -13.00 -2.33
C LEU A 191 -0.02 -13.37 -0.86
N MET A 192 1.10 -13.38 -0.15
CA MET A 192 1.16 -13.62 1.30
C MET A 192 1.60 -12.35 2.01
N GLN A 193 1.01 -12.07 3.17
CA GLN A 193 1.39 -10.90 3.93
C GLN A 193 2.82 -11.06 4.47
N THR A 194 3.64 -10.04 4.27
CA THR A 194 4.98 -9.99 4.84
C THR A 194 4.90 -10.05 6.36
N GLY A 195 5.65 -10.96 6.98
CA GLY A 195 5.63 -11.22 8.43
C GLY A 195 4.43 -12.04 8.95
N ASN A 196 3.43 -12.35 8.11
CA ASN A 196 2.35 -13.28 8.48
C ASN A 196 1.77 -14.01 7.25
N SER A 197 2.42 -15.09 6.82
CA SER A 197 2.02 -15.82 5.61
C SER A 197 0.66 -16.53 5.69
N THR A 198 0.05 -16.63 6.87
CA THR A 198 -1.34 -17.14 6.97
C THR A 198 -2.33 -16.15 6.39
N ASN A 199 -2.00 -14.86 6.38
CA ASN A 199 -2.78 -13.85 5.70
C ASN A 199 -2.40 -13.87 4.22
N ARG A 200 -3.37 -14.24 3.39
CA ARG A 200 -3.14 -14.51 1.97
C ARG A 200 -4.24 -13.87 1.14
N LEU A 201 -3.89 -13.32 -0.01
CA LEU A 201 -4.80 -12.82 -1.02
C LEU A 201 -4.59 -13.63 -2.29
N ILE A 202 -5.64 -14.30 -2.77
CA ILE A 202 -5.58 -15.09 -3.99
C ILE A 202 -6.76 -14.76 -4.89
N GLY A 203 -6.49 -14.63 -6.19
CA GLY A 203 -7.56 -14.49 -7.16
C GLY A 203 -7.07 -14.15 -8.56
N PRO A 204 -7.99 -14.13 -9.52
CA PRO A 204 -7.66 -13.81 -10.89
C PRO A 204 -7.31 -12.33 -11.05
N VAL A 205 -6.49 -12.06 -12.06
CA VAL A 205 -6.28 -10.73 -12.63
C VAL A 205 -6.44 -10.81 -14.13
N ARG A 206 -6.98 -9.75 -14.72
CA ARG A 206 -7.08 -9.62 -16.18
C ARG A 206 -6.73 -8.20 -16.58
N PHE A 207 -5.81 -8.08 -17.52
CA PHE A 207 -5.42 -6.82 -18.11
C PHE A 207 -5.82 -6.79 -19.58
N LEU A 208 -6.35 -5.66 -20.04
CA LEU A 208 -6.49 -5.36 -21.46
C LEU A 208 -5.30 -4.54 -21.91
N LYS A 209 -4.77 -4.84 -23.10
CA LYS A 209 -3.66 -4.08 -23.66
C LYS A 209 -4.21 -2.87 -24.41
N ALA A 210 -3.71 -1.67 -24.12
CA ALA A 210 -4.12 -0.48 -24.85
C ALA A 210 -3.85 -0.63 -26.36
N VAL A 211 -4.78 -0.20 -27.21
CA VAL A 211 -4.64 -0.37 -28.68
C VAL A 211 -3.44 0.41 -29.22
N THR A 212 -3.23 1.61 -28.68
CA THR A 212 -2.19 2.56 -29.11
C THR A 212 -0.84 2.33 -28.44
N ASN A 213 -0.80 1.69 -27.26
CA ASN A 213 0.44 1.39 -26.52
C ASN A 213 0.36 0.05 -25.79
N ARG A 214 0.23 -1.04 -26.54
CA ARG A 214 -0.08 -2.39 -26.02
C ARG A 214 1.00 -3.04 -25.15
N TYR A 215 2.19 -2.47 -25.11
CA TYR A 215 3.33 -3.02 -24.37
C TYR A 215 3.57 -2.27 -23.06
N ASP A 216 3.21 -0.99 -23.02
CA ASP A 216 3.53 -0.12 -21.88
C ASP A 216 2.29 0.46 -21.20
N ASN A 217 1.07 0.18 -21.71
CA ASN A 217 -0.19 0.52 -21.05
C ASN A 217 -1.14 -0.69 -21.00
N LEU A 218 -1.49 -1.08 -19.77
CA LEU A 218 -2.41 -2.15 -19.44
C LEU A 218 -3.56 -1.62 -18.56
N GLU A 219 -4.79 -2.00 -18.90
CA GLU A 219 -5.97 -1.70 -18.08
C GLU A 219 -6.38 -2.94 -17.28
N LEU A 220 -6.18 -2.91 -15.96
CA LEU A 220 -6.72 -3.90 -15.03
C LEU A 220 -8.24 -3.86 -15.11
N GLN A 221 -8.85 -5.03 -15.29
CA GLN A 221 -10.30 -5.20 -15.31
C GLN A 221 -10.81 -5.49 -13.90
N PRO A 222 -12.02 -5.03 -13.53
CA PRO A 222 -12.60 -5.32 -12.23
C PRO A 222 -12.64 -6.82 -11.95
N GLY A 223 -12.43 -7.18 -10.69
CA GLY A 223 -12.38 -8.57 -10.27
C GLY A 223 -12.59 -8.75 -8.79
N VAL A 224 -12.37 -9.97 -8.34
CA VAL A 224 -12.55 -10.36 -6.94
C VAL A 224 -11.40 -11.25 -6.53
N TRP A 225 -10.76 -10.91 -5.42
CA TRP A 225 -9.83 -11.78 -4.72
C TRP A 225 -10.49 -12.36 -3.47
N THR A 226 -9.88 -13.39 -2.91
CA THR A 226 -10.28 -13.99 -1.64
C THR A 226 -9.15 -13.89 -0.65
N ASN A 227 -9.48 -13.59 0.60
CA ASN A 227 -8.52 -13.62 1.68
C ASN A 227 -8.43 -15.01 2.36
N ALA A 228 -7.59 -15.13 3.39
CA ALA A 228 -7.37 -16.37 4.13
C ALA A 228 -8.64 -16.98 4.77
N ILE A 229 -9.65 -16.15 5.06
CA ILE A 229 -10.95 -16.60 5.60
C ILE A 229 -12.03 -16.73 4.51
N SER A 230 -11.63 -16.76 3.24
CA SER A 230 -12.52 -16.86 2.07
C SER A 230 -13.50 -15.69 1.91
N GLN A 231 -13.21 -14.54 2.51
CA GLN A 231 -13.96 -13.32 2.25
C GLN A 231 -13.63 -12.79 0.85
N SER A 232 -14.66 -12.44 0.09
CA SER A 232 -14.51 -11.79 -1.20
C SER A 232 -14.15 -10.32 -1.05
N LEU A 233 -13.09 -9.90 -1.77
CA LEU A 233 -12.60 -8.54 -1.84
C LEU A 233 -12.66 -8.11 -3.31
N ALA A 234 -13.64 -7.27 -3.66
CA ALA A 234 -13.77 -6.74 -5.01
C ALA A 234 -12.79 -5.58 -5.24
N PHE A 235 -12.22 -5.51 -6.43
CA PHE A 235 -11.42 -4.39 -6.89
C PHE A 235 -11.96 -3.85 -8.22
N LEU A 236 -11.72 -2.57 -8.47
CA LEU A 236 -12.20 -1.86 -9.65
C LEU A 236 -11.16 -1.91 -10.78
N ALA A 237 -11.50 -1.29 -11.90
CA ALA A 237 -10.55 -1.10 -12.99
C ALA A 237 -9.46 -0.10 -12.59
N ASP A 238 -8.27 -0.27 -13.14
CA ASP A 238 -7.13 0.64 -12.93
C ASP A 238 -6.16 0.60 -14.12
N GLU A 239 -5.36 1.63 -14.32
CA GLU A 239 -4.39 1.74 -15.42
C GLU A 239 -2.96 1.52 -14.92
N PHE A 240 -2.22 0.69 -15.64
CA PHE A 240 -0.84 0.34 -15.35
C PHE A 240 0.06 0.77 -16.50
N PHE A 241 0.98 1.67 -16.19
CA PHE A 241 1.98 2.18 -17.11
C PHE A 241 3.34 1.58 -16.78
N ARG A 242 4.09 1.16 -17.79
CA ARG A 242 5.45 0.65 -17.59
C ARG A 242 6.44 1.73 -17.19
N ASP A 243 6.24 2.94 -17.71
CA ASP A 243 7.03 4.13 -17.43
C ASP A 243 6.06 5.28 -17.07
N PRO A 244 6.18 5.92 -15.89
CA PRO A 244 5.38 7.08 -15.51
C PRO A 244 5.71 8.36 -16.29
#